data_AF-A0A3N1D6H7-F1
#
_entry.id   AF-A0A3N1D6H7-F1
#
_cell.length_a   1.000
_cell.length_b   1.000
_cell.length_c   1.000
_cell.angle_alpha   90.00
_cell.angle_beta   90.00
_cell.angle_gamma   90.00
#
_symmetry.space_group_name_H-M   'P 1'
#
loop_
_entity.id
_entity.type
_entity.pdbx_description
1 polymer ?
#
loop_
_entity_poly.entity_id
_entity_poly.type
_entity_poly.pdbx_seq_one_letter_code
_entity_poly.pdbx_strand_id
1 'polypeptide(L)'
;MSMDITEAAEPPAPGSPDPGTAHLAALAQAVRRGWPELRTELLPPEAGRPERLAVTRADAREEVSCRLDPEAGWHYLWLWPHPRRLAPVSAAASAARTLASALGCRTLTV
;
A
#
# COMPACT_ATOMS: atom_id res chain seq x y z
N MET A 1 17.14 -35.09 -31.12
CA MET A 1 15.82 -34.58 -31.53
C MET A 1 15.07 -34.18 -30.28
N SER A 2 14.69 -32.90 -30.23
CA SER A 2 13.69 -32.23 -29.38
C SER A 2 13.63 -32.54 -27.87
N MET A 3 14.20 -31.59 -27.11
CA MET A 3 13.71 -31.23 -25.79
C MET A 3 12.56 -30.25 -25.97
N ASP A 4 11.36 -30.63 -25.54
CA ASP A 4 10.23 -29.71 -25.37
C ASP A 4 9.55 -30.03 -24.05
N ILE A 5 10.03 -29.39 -22.98
CA ILE A 5 9.24 -29.19 -21.77
C ILE A 5 8.90 -27.71 -21.80
N THR A 6 7.81 -27.37 -22.48
CA THR A 6 7.13 -26.10 -22.26
C THR A 6 6.57 -26.18 -20.84
N GLU A 7 7.34 -25.73 -19.86
CA GLU A 7 6.85 -25.45 -18.53
C GLU A 7 5.86 -24.30 -18.66
N ALA A 8 4.60 -24.66 -18.90
CA ALA A 8 3.49 -23.75 -18.74
C ALA A 8 3.51 -23.31 -17.28
N ALA A 9 4.05 -22.12 -17.01
CA ALA A 9 3.98 -21.51 -15.70
C ALA A 9 2.50 -21.47 -15.27
N GLU A 10 2.15 -22.35 -14.34
CA GLU A 10 0.81 -22.42 -13.79
C GLU A 10 0.43 -21.02 -13.24
N PRO A 11 -0.79 -20.51 -13.50
CA PRO A 11 -1.20 -19.26 -12.90
C PRO A 11 -1.13 -19.40 -11.37
N PRO A 12 -0.56 -18.43 -10.64
CA PRO A 12 -0.41 -18.54 -9.19
C PRO A 12 -1.78 -18.79 -8.56
N ALA A 13 -1.86 -19.84 -7.73
CA ALA A 13 -3.09 -20.27 -7.07
C ALA A 13 -3.79 -19.10 -6.33
N PRO A 14 -5.13 -18.98 -6.38
CA PRO A 14 -5.84 -17.98 -5.60
C PRO A 14 -5.86 -18.43 -4.13
N GLY A 15 -4.90 -17.98 -3.33
CA GLY A 15 -4.78 -18.52 -1.97
C GLY A 15 -4.26 -17.58 -0.89
N SER A 16 -3.51 -16.53 -1.22
CA SER A 16 -3.08 -15.53 -0.23
C SER A 16 -2.79 -14.21 -0.92
N PRO A 17 -3.23 -13.07 -0.34
CA PRO A 17 -2.82 -11.77 -0.84
C PRO A 17 -1.29 -11.69 -0.81
N ASP A 18 -0.70 -11.08 -1.84
CA ASP A 18 0.73 -10.77 -1.84
C ASP A 18 1.08 -10.03 -0.52
N PRO A 19 2.24 -10.27 0.10
CA PRO A 19 2.59 -9.61 1.35
C PRO A 19 2.48 -8.08 1.28
N GLY A 20 2.78 -7.48 0.13
CA GLY A 20 2.56 -6.06 -0.13
C GLY A 20 1.09 -5.66 -0.01
N THR A 21 0.18 -6.43 -0.63
CA THR A 21 -1.27 -6.26 -0.51
C THR A 21 -1.73 -6.31 0.95
N ALA A 22 -1.23 -7.31 1.71
CA ALA A 22 -1.59 -7.48 3.11
C ALA A 22 -1.14 -6.27 3.96
N HIS A 23 0.07 -5.75 3.70
CA HIS A 23 0.56 -4.54 4.37
C HIS A 23 -0.25 -3.29 4.00
N LEU A 24 -0.65 -3.13 2.75
CA LEU A 24 -1.51 -2.03 2.31
C LEU A 24 -2.92 -2.13 2.93
N ALA A 25 -3.46 -3.34 3.05
CA ALA A 25 -4.74 -3.58 3.72
C ALA A 25 -4.68 -3.23 5.23
N ALA A 26 -3.56 -3.57 5.89
CA ALA A 26 -3.33 -3.19 7.29
C ALA A 26 -3.24 -1.66 7.46
N LEU A 27 -2.57 -0.96 6.53
CA LEU A 27 -2.53 0.50 6.51
C LEU A 27 -3.91 1.10 6.29
N ALA A 28 -4.69 0.57 5.34
CA ALA A 28 -6.05 1.00 5.09
C ALA A 28 -6.94 0.85 6.34
N GLN A 29 -6.78 -0.25 7.08
CA GLN A 29 -7.48 -0.46 8.35
C GLN A 29 -7.06 0.56 9.41
N ALA A 30 -5.76 0.86 9.53
CA ALA A 30 -5.25 1.87 10.47
C ALA A 30 -5.81 3.27 10.15
N VAL A 31 -5.85 3.65 8.87
CA VAL A 31 -6.44 4.91 8.39
C VAL A 31 -7.92 4.98 8.76
N ARG A 32 -8.72 3.97 8.39
CA ARG A 32 -10.17 3.96 8.67
C ARG A 32 -10.50 3.99 10.16
N ARG A 33 -9.66 3.39 11.01
CA ARG A 33 -9.85 3.41 12.47
C ARG A 33 -9.53 4.76 13.08
N GLY A 34 -8.49 5.45 12.61
CA GLY A 34 -8.07 6.74 13.15
C GLY A 34 -8.85 7.94 12.60
N TRP A 35 -9.33 7.85 11.36
CA TRP A 35 -9.96 8.96 10.64
C TRP A 35 -11.13 8.46 9.76
N PRO A 36 -12.34 8.34 10.33
CA PRO A 36 -13.53 7.86 9.63
C PRO A 36 -13.93 8.69 8.40
N GLU A 37 -13.48 9.94 8.33
CA GLU A 37 -13.69 10.85 7.19
C GLU A 37 -12.83 10.51 5.97
N LEU A 38 -11.77 9.71 6.15
CA LEU A 38 -10.87 9.28 5.07
C LEU A 38 -11.43 8.03 4.39
N ARG A 39 -11.42 8.06 3.06
CA ARG A 39 -11.77 6.89 2.24
C ARG A 39 -10.49 6.20 1.77
N THR A 40 -10.53 4.87 1.74
CA THR A 40 -9.37 4.05 1.35
C THR A 40 -9.78 3.08 0.24
N GLU A 41 -9.00 3.03 -0.83
CA GLU A 41 -9.22 2.14 -1.98
C GLU A 41 -7.92 1.43 -2.34
N LEU A 42 -7.95 0.09 -2.37
CA LEU A 42 -6.85 -0.70 -2.91
C LEU A 42 -6.98 -0.74 -4.42
N LEU A 43 -6.02 -0.14 -5.11
CA LEU A 43 -5.91 -0.14 -6.55
C LEU A 43 -5.07 -1.35 -6.97
N PRO A 44 -5.59 -2.18 -7.90
CA PRO A 44 -4.86 -3.33 -8.40
C PRO A 44 -3.56 -2.89 -9.09
N PRO A 45 -2.60 -3.81 -9.26
CA PRO A 45 -1.41 -3.51 -10.04
C PRO A 45 -1.83 -3.22 -11.48
N GLU A 46 -1.28 -2.17 -12.06
CA GLU A 46 -1.42 -1.85 -13.49
C GLU A 46 -0.07 -2.14 -14.15
N ALA A 47 -0.06 -2.46 -15.45
CA ALA A 47 1.16 -2.89 -16.17
C ALA A 47 2.43 -2.11 -15.76
N GLY A 48 3.33 -2.78 -15.03
CA GLY A 48 4.60 -2.23 -14.56
C GLY A 48 4.55 -1.37 -13.29
N ARG A 49 3.41 -1.27 -12.61
CA ARG A 49 3.22 -0.54 -11.34
C ARG A 49 2.76 -1.49 -10.23
N PRO A 50 3.35 -1.40 -9.03
CA PRO A 50 2.89 -2.18 -7.90
C PRO A 50 1.48 -1.75 -7.48
N GLU A 51 0.85 -2.57 -6.65
CA GLU A 51 -0.38 -2.23 -5.96
C GLU A 51 -0.25 -0.94 -5.16
N ARG A 52 -1.36 -0.22 -5.06
CA ARG A 52 -1.42 1.08 -4.42
C ARG A 52 -2.65 1.18 -3.54
N LEU A 53 -2.50 1.84 -2.42
CA LEU A 53 -3.58 2.32 -1.58
C LEU A 53 -3.80 3.79 -1.89
N ALA A 54 -4.95 4.12 -2.45
CA ALA A 54 -5.41 5.51 -2.50
C ALA A 54 -6.12 5.85 -1.19
N VAL A 55 -5.74 6.98 -0.59
CA VAL A 55 -6.41 7.58 0.56
C VAL A 55 -6.95 8.93 0.13
N THR A 56 -8.26 9.14 0.24
CA THR A 56 -8.92 10.35 -0.24
C THR A 56 -9.69 11.06 0.86
N ARG A 57 -9.69 12.39 0.77
CA ARG A 57 -10.49 13.28 1.60
C ARG A 57 -10.96 14.46 0.75
N ALA A 58 -12.26 14.61 0.57
CA ALA A 58 -12.84 15.66 -0.28
C ALA A 58 -12.16 15.69 -1.67
N ASP A 59 -11.42 16.76 -1.99
CA ASP A 59 -10.70 17.00 -3.24
C ASP A 59 -9.23 16.58 -3.21
N ALA A 60 -8.72 16.08 -2.07
CA ALA A 60 -7.34 15.63 -1.90
C ALA A 60 -7.22 14.09 -1.98
N ARG A 61 -6.13 13.62 -2.58
CA ARG A 61 -5.81 12.20 -2.78
C ARG A 61 -4.33 11.95 -2.57
N GLU A 62 -4.02 10.95 -1.77
CA GLU A 62 -2.68 10.43 -1.58
C GLU A 62 -2.60 8.97 -2.01
N GLU A 63 -1.48 8.57 -2.60
CA GLU A 63 -1.24 7.20 -3.02
C GLU A 63 0.00 6.62 -2.35
N VAL A 64 -0.18 5.42 -1.80
CA VAL A 64 0.88 4.69 -1.08
C VAL A 64 1.02 3.30 -1.66
N SER A 65 2.23 2.87 -1.95
CA SER A 65 2.54 1.48 -2.27
C SER A 65 3.29 0.83 -1.12
N CYS A 66 3.53 -0.48 -1.21
CA CYS A 66 4.35 -1.23 -0.29
C CYS A 66 5.43 -1.94 -1.08
N ARG A 67 6.69 -1.88 -0.61
CA ARG A 67 7.81 -2.53 -1.27
C ARG A 67 8.75 -3.14 -0.25
N LEU A 68 9.27 -4.32 -0.60
CA LEU A 68 10.37 -4.95 0.10
C LEU A 68 11.69 -4.27 -0.30
N ASP A 69 12.36 -3.71 0.69
CA ASP A 69 13.75 -3.29 0.60
C ASP A 69 14.64 -4.41 1.15
N PRO A 70 15.70 -4.84 0.43
CA PRO A 70 16.55 -5.96 0.86
C PRO A 70 17.27 -5.73 2.20
N GLU A 71 17.56 -4.48 2.56
CA GLU A 71 18.33 -4.15 3.77
C GLU A 71 17.43 -3.69 4.91
N ALA A 72 16.35 -2.98 4.58
CA ALA A 72 15.48 -2.35 5.57
C ALA A 72 14.15 -3.11 5.81
N GLY A 73 13.83 -4.09 4.95
CA GLY A 73 12.59 -4.88 5.03
C GLY A 73 11.41 -4.20 4.33
N TRP A 74 10.19 -4.55 4.74
CA TRP A 74 8.98 -4.00 4.11
C TRP A 74 8.70 -2.56 4.55
N HIS A 75 8.46 -1.68 3.57
CA HIS A 75 8.15 -0.28 3.81
C HIS A 75 6.96 0.23 2.98
N TYR A 76 6.22 1.16 3.57
CA TYR A 76 5.28 2.00 2.86
C TYR A 76 6.03 3.07 2.06
N LEU A 77 5.64 3.23 0.80
CA LEU A 77 6.18 4.20 -0.14
C LEU A 77 5.08 5.17 -0.55
N TRP A 78 5.25 6.44 -0.27
CA TRP A 78 4.37 7.49 -0.76
C TRP A 78 4.76 7.83 -2.20
N LEU A 79 3.82 7.84 -3.13
CA LEU A 79 4.13 7.90 -4.56
C LEU A 79 4.18 9.31 -5.16
N TRP A 80 3.47 10.29 -4.58
CA TRP A 80 3.34 11.66 -5.09
C TRP A 80 3.76 12.70 -4.02
N PRO A 81 4.39 13.85 -4.38
CA PRO A 81 4.90 14.27 -5.70
C PRO A 81 6.10 13.47 -6.22
N HIS A 82 6.82 12.79 -5.33
CA HIS A 82 7.92 11.90 -5.68
C HIS A 82 7.89 10.66 -4.77
N PRO A 83 8.24 9.47 -5.28
CA PRO A 83 8.37 8.28 -4.47
C PRO A 83 9.30 8.50 -3.27
N ARG A 84 8.77 8.39 -2.05
CA ARG A 84 9.54 8.50 -0.81
C ARG A 84 9.13 7.44 0.21
N ARG A 85 10.09 6.98 1.00
CA ARG A 85 9.81 6.09 2.14
C ARG A 85 8.97 6.85 3.17
N LEU A 86 7.84 6.27 3.52
CA LEU A 86 6.92 6.82 4.51
C LEU A 86 7.24 6.27 5.91
N ALA A 87 7.25 4.95 6.04
CA ALA A 87 7.51 4.25 7.30
C ALA A 87 7.74 2.75 7.05
N PRO A 88 8.38 2.00 7.97
CA PRO A 88 8.31 0.54 7.97
C PRO A 88 6.88 0.04 8.16
N VAL A 89 6.56 -1.15 7.63
CA VAL A 89 5.20 -1.73 7.75
C VAL A 89 4.79 -2.03 9.20
N SER A 90 5.76 -2.24 10.09
CA SER A 90 5.53 -2.36 11.54
C SER A 90 4.98 -1.08 12.18
N ALA A 91 5.08 0.07 11.49
CA ALA A 91 4.64 1.38 11.97
C ALA A 91 3.42 1.91 11.19
N ALA A 92 2.47 1.03 10.84
CA ALA A 92 1.26 1.39 10.08
C ALA A 92 0.43 2.53 10.69
N ALA A 93 0.33 2.62 12.02
CA ALA A 93 -0.37 3.72 12.68
C ALA A 93 0.33 5.08 12.46
N SER A 94 1.67 5.11 12.47
CA SER A 94 2.44 6.32 12.17
C SER A 94 2.30 6.71 10.70
N ALA A 95 2.35 5.73 9.78
CA ALA A 95 2.09 5.96 8.36
C ALA A 95 0.69 6.56 8.13
N ALA A 96 -0.35 5.99 8.77
CA ALA A 96 -1.71 6.48 8.69
C ALA A 96 -1.84 7.93 9.21
N ARG A 97 -1.18 8.26 10.33
CA ARG A 97 -1.15 9.62 10.87
C ARG A 97 -0.52 10.63 9.90
N THR A 98 0.57 10.23 9.26
CA THR A 98 1.23 11.08 8.26
C THR A 98 0.32 11.31 7.05
N LEU A 99 -0.37 10.28 6.56
CA LEU A 99 -1.33 10.41 5.44
C LEU A 99 -2.51 11.31 5.81
N ALA A 100 -3.07 11.11 7.00
CA ALA A 100 -4.15 11.93 7.49
C ALA A 100 -3.72 13.40 7.60
N SER A 101 -2.52 13.66 8.14
CA SER A 101 -1.96 15.01 8.24
C SER A 101 -1.77 15.66 6.86
N ALA A 102 -1.31 14.89 5.87
CA ALA A 102 -1.16 15.34 4.49
C ALA A 102 -2.50 15.74 3.86
N LEU A 103 -3.53 14.95 4.12
CA LEU A 103 -4.91 15.21 3.72
C LEU A 103 -5.60 16.28 4.59
N GLY A 104 -4.85 16.97 5.45
CA GLY A 104 -5.34 18.06 6.29
C GLY A 104 -6.24 17.63 7.45
N CYS A 105 -6.28 16.34 7.79
CA CYS A 105 -6.92 15.87 9.01
C CYS A 105 -6.03 16.24 10.19
N ARG A 106 -6.56 17.03 11.11
CA ARG A 106 -5.95 17.19 12.43
C ARG A 106 -6.43 16.02 13.28
N THR A 107 -5.51 15.35 13.98
CA THR A 107 -5.86 14.30 14.95
C THR A 107 -7.00 14.78 15.84
N LEU A 108 -8.11 14.05 15.85
CA LEU A 108 -9.05 14.10 16.97
C LEU A 108 -8.27 13.56 18.16
N THR A 109 -7.87 14.43 19.06
CA THR A 109 -7.40 14.06 20.39
C THR A 109 -8.53 13.26 21.03
N VAL A 110 -8.32 11.97 21.22
CA VAL A 110 -9.12 11.17 22.16
C VAL A 110 -8.48 11.32 23.52
#